data_AF-A0A4Q7YQ00-F1
#
_entry.id   AF-A0A4Q7YQ00-F1
#
_cell.length_a   1.000
_cell.length_b   1.000
_cell.length_c   1.000
_cell.angle_alpha   90.00
_cell.angle_beta   90.00
_cell.angle_gamma   90.00
#
_symmetry.space_group_name_H-M   'P 1'
#
loop_
_entity.id
_entity.type
_entity.pdbx_description
1 polymer ?
#
loop_
_entity_poly.entity_id
_entity_poly.type
_entity_poly.pdbx_seq_one_letter_code
_entity_poly.pdbx_strand_id
1 'polypeptide(L)'
;MNDYNEKASYDTDRKMDAETGPSSEGPHSVGWEDGSPATLQDYREHAEDTYSLVVNRAQGFEQHIFPVIVGEVRFETNVGDWVVRGPGVVTAACDVKNPNAPDDEIYAAIATFPVAYKVRIIRS
;
A
#
# COMPACT_ATOMS: atom_id res chain seq x y z
N MET A 1 -0.92 61.92 -9.85
CA MET A 1 -2.23 61.24 -9.81
C MET A 1 -1.97 59.86 -10.38
N ASN A 2 -2.25 58.83 -9.57
CA ASN A 2 -1.99 57.41 -9.88
C ASN A 2 -2.66 57.01 -11.20
N ASP A 3 -2.05 56.07 -11.94
CA ASP A 3 -2.59 54.71 -11.97
C ASP A 3 -1.61 53.69 -12.54
N TYR A 4 -1.59 52.56 -11.85
CA TYR A 4 -0.92 51.31 -12.17
C TYR A 4 -1.52 50.68 -13.44
N ASN A 5 -0.70 50.09 -14.30
CA ASN A 5 -0.97 48.71 -14.72
C ASN A 5 0.27 48.02 -15.30
N GLU A 6 0.85 47.17 -14.46
CA GLU A 6 1.78 46.12 -14.78
C GLU A 6 1.01 44.95 -15.43
N LYS A 7 1.53 44.35 -16.51
CA LYS A 7 1.44 42.89 -16.73
C LYS A 7 2.32 42.41 -17.89
N ALA A 8 3.44 41.82 -17.48
CA ALA A 8 4.10 40.62 -18.00
C ALA A 8 3.82 40.24 -19.47
N SER A 9 4.81 40.54 -20.32
CA SER A 9 5.02 39.86 -21.59
C SER A 9 5.53 38.45 -21.31
N TYR A 10 4.72 37.42 -21.55
CA TYR A 10 5.17 36.03 -21.50
C TYR A 10 5.89 35.70 -22.80
N ASP A 11 7.22 35.71 -22.72
CA ASP A 11 8.14 35.17 -23.71
C ASP A 11 7.80 33.69 -23.95
N THR A 12 7.15 33.41 -25.07
CA THR A 12 6.62 32.09 -25.45
C THR A 12 7.61 31.39 -26.35
N ASP A 13 8.85 31.21 -25.87
CA ASP A 13 9.89 30.49 -26.61
C ASP A 13 10.86 29.71 -25.70
N ARG A 14 10.37 29.21 -24.56
CA ARG A 14 11.09 28.16 -23.84
C ARG A 14 10.64 26.80 -24.35
N LYS A 15 11.38 26.28 -25.33
CA LYS A 15 11.41 24.84 -25.61
C LYS A 15 11.61 24.15 -24.26
N MET A 16 10.58 23.45 -23.79
CA MET A 16 10.77 22.45 -22.76
C MET A 16 11.55 21.34 -23.42
N ASP A 17 12.87 21.47 -23.36
CA ASP A 17 13.72 20.31 -23.23
C ASP A 17 13.21 19.64 -21.96
N ALA A 18 12.29 18.68 -22.12
CA ALA A 18 11.89 17.79 -21.06
C ALA A 18 13.15 16.99 -20.72
N GLU A 19 14.00 17.60 -19.89
CA GLU A 19 14.97 16.90 -19.09
C GLU A 19 14.19 15.78 -18.42
N THR A 20 14.33 14.57 -18.98
CA THR A 20 14.17 13.33 -18.26
C THR A 20 15.17 13.36 -17.11
N GLY A 21 14.84 14.08 -16.05
CA GLY A 21 15.40 13.82 -14.74
C GLY A 21 15.14 12.34 -14.45
N PRO A 22 16.13 11.58 -13.97
CA PRO A 22 15.93 10.17 -13.71
C PRO A 22 14.74 10.08 -12.75
N SER A 23 13.69 9.36 -13.13
CA SER A 23 12.57 9.05 -12.25
C SER A 23 13.13 8.28 -11.06
N SER A 24 13.51 9.00 -10.00
CA SER A 24 14.19 8.51 -8.81
C SER A 24 13.22 7.85 -7.83
N GLU A 25 12.16 7.22 -8.35
CA GLU A 25 11.11 6.56 -7.56
C GLU A 25 11.43 5.09 -7.26
N GLY A 26 12.62 4.62 -7.63
CA GLY A 26 13.06 3.24 -7.39
C GLY A 26 14.03 3.11 -6.22
N PRO A 27 14.03 1.98 -5.49
CA PRO A 27 14.98 1.73 -4.43
C PRO A 27 16.43 1.67 -4.97
N HIS A 28 17.38 2.19 -4.19
CA HIS A 28 18.80 2.18 -4.55
C HIS A 28 19.40 0.76 -4.58
N SER A 29 18.86 -0.14 -3.74
CA SER A 29 19.24 -1.55 -3.65
C SER A 29 18.06 -2.37 -3.14
N VAL A 30 17.97 -3.63 -3.55
CA VAL A 30 16.95 -4.59 -3.10
C VAL A 30 17.66 -5.83 -2.56
N GLY A 31 17.18 -6.39 -1.45
CA GLY A 31 17.70 -7.63 -0.86
C GLY A 31 16.62 -8.37 -0.10
N TRP A 32 16.70 -9.70 -0.05
CA TRP A 32 15.84 -10.54 0.77
C TRP A 32 16.37 -10.64 2.21
N GLU A 33 15.47 -10.84 3.17
CA GLU A 33 15.83 -10.97 4.59
C GLU A 33 16.68 -12.22 4.87
N ASP A 34 16.51 -13.27 4.06
CA ASP A 34 17.32 -14.50 4.13
C ASP A 34 18.74 -14.35 3.55
N GLY A 35 19.07 -13.16 3.04
CA GLY A 35 20.38 -12.84 2.45
C GLY A 35 20.55 -13.33 1.01
N SER A 36 19.51 -13.93 0.41
CA SER A 36 19.55 -14.28 -1.01
C SER A 36 19.48 -13.03 -1.91
N PRO A 37 20.03 -13.07 -3.14
CA PRO A 37 19.99 -11.92 -4.04
C PRO A 37 18.56 -11.60 -4.45
N ALA A 38 18.19 -10.32 -4.39
CA ALA A 38 16.95 -9.80 -4.94
C ALA A 38 17.23 -8.85 -6.11
N THR A 39 16.27 -8.72 -7.02
CA THR A 39 16.35 -7.84 -8.18
C THR A 39 15.34 -6.70 -8.08
N LEU A 40 15.55 -5.66 -8.91
CA LEU A 40 14.55 -4.61 -9.09
C LEU A 40 13.25 -5.12 -9.74
N GLN A 41 13.31 -6.25 -10.46
CA GLN A 41 12.13 -6.87 -11.02
C GLN A 41 11.29 -7.53 -9.93
N ASP A 42 11.91 -8.26 -9.00
CA ASP A 42 11.23 -8.81 -7.82
C ASP A 42 10.53 -7.70 -7.03
N TYR A 43 11.21 -6.56 -6.82
CA TYR A 43 10.62 -5.38 -6.17
C TYR A 43 9.36 -4.90 -6.89
N ARG A 44 9.37 -4.80 -8.23
CA ARG A 44 8.23 -4.31 -9.01
C ARG A 44 7.08 -5.30 -9.04
N GLU A 45 7.37 -6.58 -9.18
CA GLU A 45 6.37 -7.66 -9.20
C GLU A 45 5.65 -7.79 -7.86
N HIS A 46 6.34 -7.47 -6.76
CA HIS A 46 5.78 -7.55 -5.42
C HIS A 46 5.35 -6.20 -4.82
N ALA A 47 5.52 -5.08 -5.54
CA ALA A 47 5.20 -3.74 -5.02
C ALA A 47 3.72 -3.61 -4.58
N GLU A 48 2.79 -4.28 -5.25
CA GLU A 48 1.34 -4.27 -4.94
C GLU A 48 0.90 -5.39 -3.98
N ASP A 49 1.79 -6.36 -3.75
CA ASP A 49 1.61 -7.47 -2.81
C ASP A 49 2.39 -7.25 -1.53
N THR A 50 2.86 -6.03 -1.30
CA THR A 50 3.67 -5.68 -0.15
C THR A 50 3.13 -4.43 0.54
N TYR A 51 3.34 -4.33 1.86
CA TYR A 51 3.20 -3.07 2.56
C TYR A 51 4.59 -2.58 2.94
N SER A 52 4.79 -1.27 2.92
CA SER A 52 6.08 -0.68 3.20
C SER A 52 6.10 0.11 4.49
N LEU A 53 7.08 -0.15 5.35
CA LEU A 53 7.41 0.69 6.48
C LEU A 53 8.62 1.56 6.11
N VAL A 54 8.46 2.89 6.17
CA VAL A 54 9.56 3.82 5.95
C VAL A 54 10.16 4.22 7.30
N VAL A 55 11.42 3.89 7.51
CA VAL A 55 12.20 4.26 8.68
C VAL A 55 13.15 5.39 8.31
N ASN A 56 13.11 6.48 9.08
CA ASN A 56 14.03 7.60 8.90
C ASN A 56 15.35 7.31 9.63
N ARG A 57 16.47 7.32 8.91
CA ARG A 57 17.82 7.08 9.44
C ARG A 57 18.70 8.32 9.23
N ALA A 58 19.79 8.41 9.99
CA ALA A 58 20.71 9.54 9.91
C ALA A 58 21.38 9.73 8.51
N GLN A 59 21.43 8.68 7.68
CA GLN A 59 22.05 8.68 6.35
C GLN A 59 21.05 8.55 5.19
N GLY A 60 19.74 8.59 5.47
CA GLY A 60 18.70 8.46 4.44
C GLY A 60 17.44 7.75 4.95
N PHE A 61 16.61 7.31 4.02
CA PHE A 61 15.42 6.52 4.33
C PHE A 61 15.68 5.05 4.06
N GLU A 62 15.19 4.21 4.95
CA GLU A 62 15.18 2.76 4.80
C GLU A 62 13.72 2.33 4.63
N GLN A 63 13.39 1.66 3.53
CA GLN A 63 12.04 1.15 3.27
C GLN A 63 12.06 -0.36 3.44
N HIS A 64 11.34 -0.86 4.44
CA HIS A 64 11.12 -2.29 4.64
C HIS A 64 9.87 -2.72 3.91
N ILE A 65 9.97 -3.79 3.14
CA ILE A 65 8.90 -4.29 2.26
C ILE A 65 8.53 -5.67 2.76
N PHE A 66 7.28 -5.82 3.20
CA PHE A 66 6.79 -7.07 3.76
C PHE A 66 5.72 -7.67 2.85
N PRO A 67 5.71 -8.99 2.64
CA PRO A 67 4.62 -9.63 1.91
C PRO A 67 3.30 -9.33 2.63
N VAL A 68 2.31 -8.89 1.88
CA VAL A 68 0.98 -8.69 2.41
C VAL A 68 0.36 -10.06 2.54
N ILE A 69 0.09 -10.44 3.79
CA ILE A 69 -0.56 -11.71 4.08
C ILE A 69 -1.96 -11.66 3.50
N VAL A 70 -2.26 -12.56 2.55
CA VAL A 70 -3.58 -12.67 1.93
C VAL A 70 -4.46 -13.60 2.77
N GLY A 71 -5.34 -13.01 3.57
CA GLY A 71 -6.36 -13.74 4.32
C GLY A 71 -7.62 -14.01 3.50
N GLU A 72 -8.33 -15.07 3.84
CA GLU A 72 -9.71 -15.30 3.44
C GLU A 72 -10.66 -14.83 4.54
N VAL A 73 -11.71 -14.11 4.18
CA VAL A 73 -12.75 -13.72 5.12
C VAL A 73 -14.05 -14.40 4.74
N ARG A 74 -14.65 -15.12 5.68
CA ARG A 74 -15.91 -15.84 5.49
C ARG A 74 -16.82 -15.63 6.69
N PHE A 75 -18.12 -15.58 6.44
CA PHE A 75 -19.09 -15.66 7.52
C PHE A 75 -19.14 -17.09 8.07
N GLU A 76 -18.80 -17.25 9.34
CA GLU A 76 -18.82 -18.54 10.04
C GLU A 76 -20.13 -18.65 10.83
N THR A 77 -21.04 -19.49 10.37
CA THR A 77 -22.38 -19.63 10.96
C THR A 77 -22.36 -20.15 12.39
N ASN A 78 -21.35 -20.96 12.76
CA ASN A 78 -21.24 -21.48 14.11
C ASN A 78 -20.86 -20.41 15.14
N VAL A 79 -20.15 -19.37 14.71
CA VAL A 79 -19.70 -18.25 15.55
C VAL A 79 -20.63 -17.04 15.39
N GLY A 80 -21.34 -16.94 14.25
CA GLY A 80 -22.19 -15.80 13.92
C GLY A 80 -21.37 -14.55 13.59
N ASP A 81 -20.22 -14.71 12.95
CA ASP A 81 -19.28 -13.62 12.66
C ASP A 81 -18.51 -13.84 11.35
N TRP A 82 -18.02 -12.76 10.77
CA TRP A 82 -16.99 -12.82 9.75
C TRP A 82 -15.64 -13.14 10.40
N VAL A 83 -14.93 -14.11 9.84
CA VAL A 83 -13.65 -14.59 10.37
C VAL A 83 -12.59 -14.51 9.29
N VAL A 84 -11.48 -13.84 9.61
CA VAL A 84 -10.25 -13.82 8.83
C VAL A 84 -9.43 -15.07 9.15
N ARG A 85 -9.00 -15.79 8.12
CA ARG A 85 -8.16 -17.01 8.23
C ARG A 85 -7.28 -17.20 7.00
N GLY A 86 -6.21 -17.97 7.11
CA GLY A 86 -5.35 -18.29 5.97
C GLY A 86 -3.92 -18.66 6.39
N PRO A 87 -3.08 -19.14 5.46
CA PRO A 87 -1.67 -19.36 5.74
C PRO A 87 -0.98 -18.06 6.21
N GLY A 88 -0.30 -18.12 7.36
CA GLY A 88 0.36 -16.94 7.94
C GLY A 88 -0.57 -15.93 8.62
N VAL A 89 -1.89 -16.16 8.61
CA VAL A 89 -2.88 -15.29 9.26
C VAL A 89 -3.17 -15.78 10.67
N VAL A 90 -3.06 -14.89 11.66
CA VAL A 90 -3.64 -15.15 12.99
C VAL A 90 -5.15 -15.09 12.85
N THR A 91 -5.82 -16.23 13.03
CA THR A 91 -7.28 -16.31 12.87
C THR A 91 -7.96 -15.42 13.89
N ALA A 92 -8.85 -14.55 13.41
CA ALA A 92 -9.55 -13.57 14.23
C ALA A 92 -10.97 -13.31 13.70
N ALA A 93 -11.88 -13.03 14.63
CA ALA A 93 -13.23 -12.59 14.33
C ALA A 93 -13.21 -11.07 14.05
N CYS A 94 -13.96 -10.63 13.03
CA CYS A 94 -14.06 -9.23 12.65
C CYS A 94 -15.05 -8.44 13.51
N ASP A 95 -15.83 -9.11 14.37
CA ASP A 95 -16.94 -8.53 15.14
C ASP A 95 -18.06 -7.97 14.25
N VAL A 96 -18.21 -8.52 13.05
CA VAL A 96 -19.27 -8.18 12.10
C VAL A 96 -20.29 -9.31 12.12
N LYS A 97 -21.42 -9.09 12.81
CA LYS A 97 -22.43 -10.15 13.02
C LYS A 97 -23.41 -10.31 11.86
N ASN A 98 -23.45 -9.35 10.94
CA ASN A 98 -24.37 -9.38 9.81
C ASN A 98 -23.79 -10.28 8.68
N PRO A 99 -24.42 -11.42 8.34
CA PRO A 99 -23.96 -12.27 7.24
C PRO A 99 -24.04 -11.58 5.87
N ASN A 100 -24.90 -10.57 5.75
CA ASN A 100 -25.07 -9.76 4.54
C ASN A 100 -24.36 -8.41 4.66
N ALA A 101 -23.42 -8.27 5.60
CA ALA A 101 -22.61 -7.06 5.72
C ALA A 101 -22.00 -6.71 4.35
N PRO A 102 -22.03 -5.45 3.92
CA PRO A 102 -21.35 -5.02 2.70
C PRO A 102 -19.82 -5.11 2.89
N ASP A 103 -19.09 -5.18 1.78
CA ASP A 103 -17.64 -5.41 1.80
C ASP A 103 -16.90 -4.31 2.57
N ASP A 104 -17.35 -3.05 2.48
CA ASP A 104 -16.76 -1.90 3.17
C ASP A 104 -16.84 -2.00 4.69
N GLU A 105 -17.94 -2.52 5.24
CA GLU A 105 -18.07 -2.82 6.68
C GLU A 105 -17.04 -3.88 7.11
N ILE A 106 -16.89 -4.94 6.31
CA ILE A 106 -15.94 -6.03 6.58
C ILE A 106 -14.49 -5.51 6.49
N TYR A 107 -14.17 -4.71 5.47
CA TYR A 107 -12.85 -4.09 5.34
C TYR A 107 -12.55 -3.11 6.46
N ALA A 108 -13.52 -2.30 6.89
CA ALA A 108 -13.37 -1.37 8.00
C ALA A 108 -13.05 -2.11 9.31
N ALA A 109 -13.71 -3.24 9.56
CA ALA A 109 -13.43 -4.08 10.72
C ALA A 109 -12.00 -4.65 10.67
N ILE A 110 -11.56 -5.17 9.54
CA ILE A 110 -10.22 -5.77 9.38
C ILE A 110 -9.12 -4.70 9.51
N ALA A 111 -9.38 -3.47 9.05
CA ALA A 111 -8.44 -2.36 9.19
C ALA A 111 -8.17 -1.97 10.66
N THR A 112 -8.97 -2.45 11.62
CA THR A 112 -8.71 -2.28 13.06
C THR A 112 -7.70 -3.27 13.62
N PHE A 113 -7.32 -4.31 12.85
CA PHE A 113 -6.40 -5.33 13.32
C PHE A 113 -4.98 -4.77 13.44
N PRO A 114 -4.18 -5.24 14.42
CA PRO A 114 -2.81 -4.78 14.61
C PRO A 114 -1.88 -5.18 13.45
N VAL A 115 -2.31 -6.12 12.61
CA VAL A 115 -1.60 -6.59 11.42
C VAL A 115 -2.42 -6.20 10.19
N ALA A 116 -1.79 -5.55 9.23
CA ALA A 116 -2.42 -5.23 7.96
C ALA A 116 -2.53 -6.51 7.10
N TYR A 117 -3.77 -6.90 6.79
CA TYR A 117 -4.07 -8.03 5.91
C TYR A 117 -4.64 -7.50 4.58
N LYS A 118 -4.15 -8.02 3.43
CA LYS A 118 -4.97 -8.04 2.20
C LYS A 118 -5.91 -9.21 2.37
N VAL A 119 -7.16 -9.02 2.05
CA VAL A 119 -8.13 -10.08 2.25
C VAL A 119 -8.98 -10.29 1.02
N ARG A 120 -9.44 -11.53 0.86
CA ARG A 120 -10.47 -11.89 -0.09
C ARG A 120 -11.73 -12.25 0.68
N ILE A 121 -12.78 -11.44 0.50
CA ILE A 121 -14.10 -11.73 1.04
C ILE A 121 -14.73 -12.84 0.20
N ILE A 122 -15.19 -13.90 0.86
CA ILE A 122 -15.80 -15.06 0.21
C ILE A 122 -17.23 -15.16 0.72
N ARG A 123 -18.18 -14.91 -0.18
CA ARG A 123 -19.62 -15.09 0.05
C ARG A 123 -20.03 -16.47 -0.43
N SER A 124 -20.81 -17.19 0.38
CA SER A 124 -21.41 -18.50 0.07
C SER A 124 -22.85 -18.35 -0.39
#